data_AF-A0A1H7XXZ1-F1
#
_entry.id   AF-A0A1H7XXZ1-F1
#
_cell.length_a   1.000
_cell.length_b   1.000
_cell.length_c   1.000
_cell.angle_alpha   90.00
_cell.angle_beta   90.00
_cell.angle_gamma   90.00
#
_symmetry.space_group_name_H-M   'P 1'
#
loop_
_entity.id
_entity.type
_entity.pdbx_description
1 polymer ?
#
loop_
_entity_poly.entity_id
_entity_poly.type
_entity_poly.pdbx_seq_one_letter_code
_entity_poly.pdbx_strand_id
1 'polypeptide(L)' 'MSNKLRRILKSVTWRITATTTTILIVYFLTGEFKLAGSAALMEVLLKTTIYYLHETVWDKVEVAEKNTNIEKVNCNN' A
#
# COMPACT_ATOMS: atom_id res chain seq x y z
N MET A 1 11.13 -27.57 1.96
CA MET A 1 10.53 -26.60 1.01
C MET A 1 9.11 -26.24 1.47
N SER A 2 8.91 -25.36 2.47
CA SER A 2 7.53 -25.08 2.97
C SER A 2 7.26 -23.67 3.54
N ASN A 3 8.23 -22.75 3.52
CA ASN A 3 8.02 -21.40 4.07
C ASN A 3 7.34 -20.43 3.08
N LYS A 4 7.52 -20.61 1.76
CA LYS A 4 6.91 -19.74 0.75
C LYS A 4 5.39 -19.91 0.68
N LEU A 5 4.89 -21.15 0.71
CA LEU A 5 3.45 -21.43 0.67
C LEU A 5 2.71 -20.80 1.86
N ARG A 6 3.24 -20.97 3.08
CA ARG A 6 2.66 -20.38 4.30
C ARG A 6 2.56 -18.85 4.24
N ARG A 7 3.56 -18.18 3.66
CA ARG A 7 3.55 -16.71 3.48
C ARG A 7 2.49 -16.27 2.46
N ILE A 8 2.31 -17.01 1.37
CA ILE A 8 1.29 -16.72 0.36
C ILE A 8 -0.11 -16.95 0.94
N LEU A 9 -0.34 -18.08 1.61
CA LEU A 9 -1.60 -18.37 2.29
C LEU A 9 -1.95 -17.27 3.30
N LYS A 10 -0.99 -16.84 4.14
CA LYS A 10 -1.21 -15.78 5.13
C LYS A 10 -1.55 -14.43 4.46
N SER A 11 -0.91 -14.10 3.34
CA SER A 11 -1.22 -12.92 2.52
C SER A 11 -2.64 -12.97 1.94
N VAL A 12 -3.03 -14.13 1.40
CA VAL A 12 -4.37 -14.34 0.82
C VAL A 12 -5.45 -14.26 1.89
N THR A 13 -5.24 -14.89 3.07
CA THR A 13 -6.16 -14.76 4.20
C THR A 13 -6.32 -13.31 4.61
N TRP A 14 -5.22 -12.57 4.76
CA TRP A 14 -5.27 -11.15 5.10
C TRP A 14 -6.03 -10.32 4.06
N ARG A 15 -5.86 -10.62 2.77
CA ARG A 15 -6.59 -9.96 1.68
C ARG A 15 -8.09 -10.22 1.80
N ILE A 16 -8.49 -11.48 1.98
CA ILE A 16 -9.91 -11.87 2.10
C ILE A 16 -10.56 -11.23 3.33
N THR A 17 -9.88 -11.25 4.48
CA THR A 17 -10.38 -10.61 5.70
C THR A 17 -10.59 -9.12 5.47
N ALA A 18 -9.61 -8.41 4.89
CA ALA A 18 -9.72 -6.97 4.64
C ALA A 18 -10.93 -6.63 3.74
N THR A 19 -11.09 -7.29 2.59
CA THR A 19 -12.23 -7.01 1.70
C THR A 19 -13.56 -7.33 2.37
N THR A 20 -13.63 -8.43 3.12
CA THR A 20 -14.85 -8.85 3.81
C THR A 20 -15.23 -7.84 4.90
N THR A 21 -14.25 -7.36 5.67
CA THR A 21 -14.48 -6.36 6.71
C THR A 21 -15.01 -5.05 6.13
N THR A 22 -14.47 -4.56 5.01
CA THR A 22 -14.96 -3.33 4.37
C THR A 22 -16.39 -3.47 3.83
N ILE A 23 -16.68 -4.58 3.17
CA ILE A 23 -18.03 -4.87 2.67
C ILE A 23 -19.01 -4.91 3.85
N LEU A 24 -18.65 -5.58 4.95
CA LEU A 24 -19.47 -5.66 6.16
C LEU A 24 -19.69 -4.29 6.81
N ILE A 25 -18.62 -3.50 6.99
CA ILE A 25 -18.71 -2.16 7.60
C ILE A 25 -19.66 -1.28 6.80
N VAL A 26 -19.50 -1.23 5.48
CA VAL A 26 -20.29 -0.33 4.62
C VAL A 26 -21.72 -0.84 4.47
N TYR A 27 -21.92 -2.16 4.41
CA TYR A 27 -23.26 -2.74 4.45
C TYR A 27 -23.97 -2.44 5.77
N PHE A 28 -23.27 -2.50 6.90
CA PHE A 28 -23.86 -2.21 8.21
C PHE A 28 -24.22 -0.72 8.37
N LEU A 29 -23.41 0.17 7.80
CA LEU A 29 -23.66 1.62 7.84
C LEU A 29 -24.78 2.06 6.90
N THR A 30 -24.92 1.41 5.74
CA THR A 30 -25.76 1.94 4.64
C THR A 30 -26.94 1.04 4.27
N GLY A 31 -26.91 -0.25 4.63
CA GLY A 31 -27.92 -1.24 4.27
C GLY A 31 -27.93 -1.66 2.79
N GLU A 32 -27.12 -1.04 1.94
CA GLU A 32 -27.11 -1.27 0.50
C GLU A 32 -25.80 -1.91 -0.02
N PHE A 33 -25.93 -3.03 -0.72
CA PHE A 33 -24.79 -3.75 -1.33
C PHE A 33 -24.07 -2.95 -2.43
N LYS A 34 -24.77 -2.05 -3.15
CA LYS A 34 -24.17 -1.21 -4.19
C LYS A 34 -23.13 -0.24 -3.62
N LEU A 35 -23.41 0.33 -2.45
CA LEU A 35 -22.49 1.25 -1.77
C LEU A 35 -21.31 0.48 -1.15
N ALA A 36 -21.54 -0.72 -0.63
CA ALA A 36 -20.47 -1.59 -0.14
C ALA A 36 -19.45 -1.96 -1.24
N GLY A 37 -19.92 -2.31 -2.44
CA GLY A 37 -19.05 -2.65 -3.56
C GLY A 37 -18.21 -1.46 -4.06
N SER A 38 -18.81 -0.27 -4.14
CA SER A 38 -18.11 0.94 -4.56
C SER A 38 -17.08 1.41 -3.52
N ALA A 39 -17.38 1.29 -2.23
CA ALA A 39 -16.43 1.59 -1.16
C ALA A 39 -15.22 0.64 -1.15
N ALA A 40 -15.44 -0.66 -1.37
CA ALA A 40 -14.35 -1.63 -1.48
C ALA A 40 -13.41 -1.31 -2.66
N LEU A 41 -13.96 -0.90 -3.81
CA LEU A 41 -13.17 -0.41 -4.94
C LEU A 41 -12.39 0.87 -4.59
N MET A 42 -13.04 1.80 -3.90
CA MET A 42 -12.42 3.05 -3.46
C MET A 42 -11.26 2.80 -2.50
N GLU A 43 -11.37 1.82 -1.60
CA GLU A 43 -10.31 1.44 -0.68
C GLU A 43 -9.07 0.89 -1.41
N VAL A 44 -9.27 0.05 -2.43
CA VAL A 44 -8.18 -0.45 -3.28
C VAL A 44 -7.49 0.70 -4.02
N LEU A 45 -8.27 1.65 -4.57
CA LEU A 45 -7.74 2.84 -5.24
C LEU A 45 -6.95 3.72 -4.25
N LEU A 46 -7.52 4.03 -3.09
CA LEU A 46 -6.86 4.81 -2.03
C LEU A 46 -5.52 4.20 -1.63
N LYS A 47 -5.49 2.90 -1.39
CA LYS A 47 -4.26 2.20 -1.00
C LYS A 47 -3.20 2.23 -2.11
N THR A 48 -3.63 2.16 -3.36
CA THR A 48 -2.75 2.26 -4.53
C THR A 48 -2.20 3.68 -4.70
N THR A 49 -3.04 4.71 -4.56
CA THR A 49 -2.63 6.12 -4.60
C THR A 49 -1.66 6.45 -3.47
N ILE A 50 -1.96 6.01 -2.24
CA ILE A 50 -1.08 6.21 -1.08
C ILE A 50 0.27 5.51 -1.29
N TYR A 51 0.27 4.28 -1.81
CA TYR A 51 1.51 3.57 -2.11
C TYR A 51 2.36 4.34 -3.13
N TYR A 52 1.76 4.79 -4.23
CA TYR A 52 2.45 5.53 -5.27
C TYR A 52 3.00 6.87 -4.77
N LEU A 53 2.24 7.59 -3.94
CA LEU A 53 2.71 8.83 -3.30
C LEU A 53 3.85 8.54 -2.32
N HIS A 54 3.75 7.47 -1.53
CA HIS A 54 4.81 7.09 -0.59
C HIS A 54 6.12 6.77 -1.32
N GLU A 55 6.06 6.00 -2.40
CA GLU A 55 7.21 5.69 -3.26
C GLU A 55 7.80 6.97 -3.87
N THR A 56 6.96 7.86 -4.43
CA THR A 56 7.41 9.13 -5.01
C THR A 56 8.08 10.05 -3.99
N VAL A 57 7.57 10.09 -2.75
CA VAL A 57 8.18 10.89 -1.67
C VAL A 57 9.52 10.29 -1.26
N TRP A 58 9.61 8.97 -1.15
CA TRP A 58 10.84 8.29 -0.76
C TRP A 58 11.95 8.42 -1.81
N ASP A 59 11.60 8.27 -3.09
CA ASP A 59 12.52 8.46 -4.22
C ASP A 59 13.11 9.89 -4.22
N LYS A 60 12.30 10.91 -3.91
CA LYS A 60 12.79 12.29 -3.81
C LYS A 60 13.74 12.50 -2.64
N VAL A 61 13.53 11.81 -1.52
CA VAL A 61 14.41 11.88 -0.34
C VAL A 61 15.73 11.17 -0.61
N GLU A 62 15.70 9.98 -1.22
CA GLU A 62 16.90 9.21 -1.56
C GLU A 62 17.78 9.93 -2.59
N VAL A 63 17.17 10.57 -3.58
CA VAL A 63 17.89 11.41 -4.55
C VAL A 63 18.57 12.62 -3.87
N ALA A 64 17.93 13.24 -2.88
CA ALA A 64 18.52 14.36 -2.15
C ALA A 64 19.74 13.95 -1.30
N GLU A 65 19.69 12.78 -0.68
CA GLU A 65 20.82 12.23 0.10
C GLU A 65 22.00 11.86 -0.81
N LYS A 66 21.72 11.31 -2.01
CA LYS A 66 22.77 10.93 -2.96
C LYS A 66 23.56 12.14 -3.48
N ASN A 67 22.89 13.25 -3.77
CA ASN A 67 23.53 14.47 -4.27
C ASN A 67 24.43 15.13 -3.22
N THR A 68 24.02 15.10 -1.94
CA THR A 68 24.85 15.60 -0.84
C THR A 68 26.06 14.71 -0.56
N ASN A 69 25.99 13.40 -0.82
CA ASN A 69 27.14 12.51 -0.68
C ASN A 69 28.15 12.72 -1.82
N ILE A 70 27.68 12.82 -3.07
CA ILE A 70 28.53 13.06 -4.26
C ILE A 70 29.26 14.41 -4.17
N GLU A 71 28.61 15.48 -3.71
CA GLU A 71 29.26 16.79 -3.54
C GLU A 71 30.37 16.76 -2.48
N LYS A 72 30.17 16.02 -1.38
CA LYS A 72 31.21 15.84 -0.35
C LYS A 72 32.41 15.00 -0.84
N VAL A 73 32.18 14.02 -1.71
CA VAL A 73 33.26 13.23 -2.35
C VAL A 73 33.99 14.02 -3.45
N ASN A 74 33.35 15.03 -4.05
CA ASN A 74 34.02 15.86 -5.06
C ASN A 74 34.89 16.97 -4.44
N CYS A 75 34.60 17.45 -3.23
CA CYS A 75 35.44 18.43 -2.54
C CYS A 75 36.62 17.82 -1.77
N ASN A 76 36.67 16.50 -1.60
CA ASN A 76 37.74 15.82 -0.86
C ASN A 76 38.77 15.12 -1.75
N ASN A 77 38.67 15.29 -3.08
CA ASN A 77 39.59 14.78 -4.10
C ASN A 77 40.10 15.93 -4.97
#